data_AF-A0AA96LSL6-F1
#
_entry.id   AF-A0AA96LSL6-F1
#
_cell.length_a   1.000
_cell.length_b   1.000
_cell.length_c   1.000
_cell.angle_alpha   90.00
_cell.angle_beta   90.00
_cell.angle_gamma   90.00
#
_symmetry.space_group_name_H-M   'P 1'
#
loop_
_entity.id
_entity.type
_entity.pdbx_description
1 polymer ?
#
loop_
_entity_poly.entity_id
_entity_poly.type
_entity_poly.pdbx_seq_one_letter_code
_entity_poly.pdbx_strand_id
1 'polypeptide(L)'
;MTTTGTIEFTPYHSAIPSWSGYQYQGKVALNVVLDYILKISPADYDNYQLELEWYEDFCILNGGDYVSIHQVKSYKAHTLSEYKDAIWNLLGKTLLNSCDECYLHSTTEIESEESIKKRLLKLDPPPTPKEPKDPPKSPKIKNYSPWHYFNMVTSSGAYEESFAKFSKYTYSASKSYCPLSELESEIFDRLKQYYGKKGSHYTQLQLDVVYHYLLGEVDKNITRRHIKEQSESEDGDVQIPDRISFRKIIEVLECNWEEPSEEYVILQLRREFHSICDKLSEELLLNMKEDQDMSGLEDLYKVEEYIRTIGSLNNHEFFTFCQMVTPHIHINKANDEAYRKLVPESGIVVLVTAFYEIKQKMNSNEYKYIVQDQSKNTVYLPTTLKLDVGKIRRNEDRLKSAIASEILSNAAIRNNLYEIEVMITENFNSESLVQAANKFTDIDDDADAKSDDKITKIKRIRLIDINTAKGELN
;
A
#
# COMPACT_ATOMS: atom_id res chain seq x y z
N MET A 1 -14.69 3.60 4.17
CA MET A 1 -13.91 4.85 4.20
C MET A 1 -12.46 4.47 4.45
N THR A 2 -11.70 4.29 3.38
CA THR A 2 -10.29 3.89 3.40
C THR A 2 -9.43 5.13 3.37
N THR A 3 -8.91 5.52 4.53
CA THR A 3 -7.90 6.59 4.65
C THR A 3 -6.57 6.08 4.12
N THR A 4 -6.23 6.47 2.89
CA THR A 4 -4.89 6.31 2.31
C THR A 4 -3.96 7.31 2.99
N GLY A 5 -3.31 6.88 4.08
CA GLY A 5 -2.24 7.65 4.71
C GLY A 5 -1.00 7.61 3.83
N THR A 6 -0.62 8.74 3.24
CA THR A 6 0.69 8.94 2.62
C THR A 6 1.76 8.88 3.71
N ILE A 7 2.58 7.83 3.67
CA ILE A 7 3.71 7.64 4.57
C ILE A 7 4.91 8.40 4.00
N GLU A 8 5.38 9.41 4.72
CA GLU A 8 6.55 10.21 4.34
C GLU A 8 7.86 9.43 4.59
N PHE A 9 8.67 9.25 3.53
CA PHE A 9 9.98 8.61 3.61
C PHE A 9 11.05 9.63 4.05
N THR A 10 11.66 9.41 5.21
CA THR A 10 12.85 10.17 5.66
C THR A 10 14.06 9.25 5.68
N PRO A 11 15.09 9.47 4.83
CA PRO A 11 16.29 8.66 4.83
C PRO A 11 17.14 8.98 6.07
N TYR A 12 17.34 7.99 6.94
CA TYR A 12 18.17 8.13 8.13
C TYR A 12 19.64 7.84 7.80
N HIS A 13 20.52 8.81 8.06
CA HIS A 13 21.96 8.62 8.02
C HIS A 13 22.48 8.06 9.36
N SER A 14 23.29 7.01 9.24
CA SER A 14 23.92 6.24 10.32
C SER A 14 24.95 7.06 11.14
N ALA A 15 24.91 6.93 12.47
CA ALA A 15 26.00 7.30 13.38
C ALA A 15 26.20 6.26 14.52
N ILE A 16 27.22 5.39 14.37
CA ILE A 16 28.34 5.00 15.28
C ILE A 16 28.14 5.14 16.82
N PRO A 17 28.73 4.32 17.74
CA PRO A 17 29.06 2.89 17.82
C PRO A 17 28.44 2.19 19.09
N SER A 18 27.70 2.90 19.95
CA SER A 18 26.92 2.35 21.09
C SER A 18 25.55 1.81 20.67
N TRP A 19 25.25 1.91 19.38
CA TRP A 19 24.00 1.53 18.71
C TRP A 19 23.93 0.06 18.28
N SER A 20 25.03 -0.70 18.32
CA SER A 20 25.03 -2.09 17.82
C SER A 20 24.17 -3.03 18.66
N GLY A 21 24.08 -2.80 19.98
CA GLY A 21 23.22 -3.57 20.89
C GLY A 21 21.73 -3.32 20.65
N TYR A 22 21.33 -2.06 20.52
CA TYR A 22 19.94 -1.68 20.22
C TYR A 22 19.51 -2.10 18.81
N GLN A 23 20.40 -1.99 17.82
CA GLN A 23 20.14 -2.53 16.48
C GLN A 23 19.94 -4.05 16.50
N TYR A 24 20.71 -4.79 17.32
CA TYR A 24 20.52 -6.23 17.47
C TYR A 24 19.18 -6.55 18.13
N GLN A 25 18.85 -5.90 19.25
CA GLN A 25 17.58 -6.08 19.94
C GLN A 25 16.38 -5.74 19.06
N GLY A 26 16.41 -4.61 18.34
CA GLY A 26 15.34 -4.22 17.42
C GLY A 26 15.12 -5.25 16.31
N LYS A 27 16.21 -5.78 15.72
CA LYS A 27 16.13 -6.87 14.73
C LYS A 27 15.59 -8.16 15.35
N VAL A 28 15.99 -8.53 16.57
CA VAL A 28 15.46 -9.72 17.27
C VAL A 28 13.96 -9.55 17.54
N ALA A 29 13.53 -8.39 18.03
CA ALA A 29 12.12 -8.09 18.26
C ALA A 29 11.30 -8.19 16.96
N LEU A 30 11.77 -7.56 15.88
CA LEU A 30 11.14 -7.66 14.56
C LEU A 30 11.03 -9.11 14.08
N ASN A 31 12.11 -9.87 14.24
CA ASN A 31 12.12 -11.29 13.91
C ASN A 31 11.02 -12.04 14.66
N VAL A 32 10.96 -11.92 15.99
CA VAL A 32 9.95 -12.59 16.83
C VAL A 32 8.54 -12.19 16.41
N VAL A 33 8.28 -10.90 16.19
CA VAL A 33 6.96 -10.43 15.75
C VAL A 33 6.52 -11.09 14.44
N LEU A 34 7.42 -11.18 13.45
CA LEU A 34 7.10 -11.85 12.18
C LEU A 34 6.77 -13.34 12.37
N ASP A 35 7.43 -14.03 13.31
CA ASP A 35 7.10 -15.43 13.63
C ASP A 35 5.77 -15.59 14.35
N TYR A 36 5.43 -14.69 15.26
CA TYR A 36 4.07 -14.65 15.82
C TYR A 36 3.02 -14.42 14.71
N ILE A 37 3.25 -13.46 13.82
CA ILE A 37 2.35 -13.16 12.68
C ILE A 37 2.13 -14.41 11.79
N LEU A 38 3.17 -15.23 11.60
CA LEU A 38 3.08 -16.47 10.83
C LEU A 38 2.23 -17.55 11.53
N LYS A 39 2.16 -17.53 12.87
CA LYS A 39 1.49 -18.54 13.71
C LYS A 39 0.05 -18.20 14.07
N ILE A 40 -0.27 -16.91 14.26
CA ILE A 40 -1.60 -16.46 14.72
C ILE A 40 -2.59 -16.22 13.57
N SER A 41 -3.88 -16.12 13.88
CA SER A 41 -4.94 -15.82 12.90
C SER A 41 -4.94 -14.34 12.55
N PRO A 42 -5.26 -13.96 11.29
CA PRO A 42 -5.40 -12.55 10.91
C PRO A 42 -6.43 -11.76 11.73
N ALA A 43 -7.43 -12.43 12.29
CA ALA A 43 -8.44 -11.81 13.16
C ALA A 43 -7.86 -11.33 14.49
N ASP A 44 -6.71 -11.84 14.91
CA ASP A 44 -6.11 -11.54 16.21
C ASP A 44 -5.09 -10.39 16.15
N TYR A 45 -4.68 -9.94 14.96
CA TYR A 45 -3.60 -8.96 14.79
C TYR A 45 -3.84 -7.64 15.55
N ASP A 46 -5.08 -7.23 15.74
CA ASP A 46 -5.41 -6.00 16.48
C ASP A 46 -5.17 -6.14 17.99
N ASN A 47 -5.25 -7.37 18.52
CA ASN A 47 -5.08 -7.64 19.94
C ASN A 47 -3.60 -7.72 20.34
N TYR A 48 -2.72 -8.04 19.38
CA TYR A 48 -1.29 -8.22 19.62
C TYR A 48 -0.49 -6.92 19.55
N GLN A 49 0.43 -6.75 20.50
CA GLN A 49 1.28 -5.56 20.62
C GLN A 49 2.73 -5.94 20.93
N LEU A 50 3.67 -5.22 20.34
CA LEU A 50 5.09 -5.23 20.71
C LEU A 50 5.36 -4.06 21.68
N GLU A 51 5.89 -4.39 22.85
CA GLU A 51 6.39 -3.44 23.84
C GLU A 51 7.92 -3.53 23.89
N LEU A 52 8.61 -2.40 23.75
CA LEU A 52 10.07 -2.30 23.74
C LEU A 52 10.53 -1.44 24.91
N GLU A 53 11.65 -1.80 25.54
CA GLU A 53 12.33 -0.95 26.55
C GLU A 53 11.39 -0.50 27.70
N TRP A 54 10.55 -1.42 28.18
CA TRP A 54 9.64 -1.17 29.30
C TRP A 54 9.74 -2.27 30.36
N TYR A 55 9.07 -3.41 30.15
CA TYR A 55 9.07 -4.49 31.14
C TYR A 55 10.33 -5.35 31.08
N GLU A 56 10.87 -5.60 29.89
CA GLU A 56 12.18 -6.19 29.58
C GLU A 56 12.68 -5.56 28.27
N ASP A 57 13.76 -6.07 27.67
CA ASP A 57 14.26 -5.63 26.37
C ASP A 57 13.12 -5.54 25.33
N PHE A 58 12.27 -6.59 25.25
CA PHE A 58 10.95 -6.47 24.64
C PHE A 58 9.96 -7.52 25.15
N CYS A 59 8.67 -7.28 24.92
CA CYS A 59 7.58 -8.18 25.26
C CYS A 59 6.53 -8.23 24.14
N ILE A 60 5.88 -9.38 23.99
CA ILE A 60 4.67 -9.52 23.18
C ILE A 60 3.47 -9.57 24.11
N LEU A 61 2.47 -8.76 23.82
CA LEU A 61 1.22 -8.69 24.57
C LEU A 61 0.04 -9.07 23.70
N ASN A 62 -1.01 -9.62 24.32
CA ASN A 62 -2.30 -9.89 23.70
C ASN A 62 -3.41 -9.37 24.62
N GLY A 63 -4.23 -8.43 24.15
CA GLY A 63 -5.29 -7.85 24.96
C GLY A 63 -4.79 -7.10 26.21
N GLY A 64 -3.50 -6.75 26.26
CA GLY A 64 -2.85 -6.09 27.39
C GLY A 64 -2.11 -7.03 28.34
N ASP A 65 -2.29 -8.36 28.22
CA ASP A 65 -1.59 -9.36 29.02
C ASP A 65 -0.27 -9.77 28.35
N TYR A 66 0.75 -10.04 29.18
CA TYR A 66 2.07 -10.47 28.70
C TYR A 66 2.03 -11.92 28.20
N VAL A 67 2.12 -12.12 26.89
CA VAL A 67 2.19 -13.46 26.28
C VAL A 67 3.61 -14.00 26.37
N SER A 68 4.60 -13.16 26.04
CA SER A 68 5.99 -13.55 26.13
C SER A 68 6.93 -12.41 26.50
N ILE A 69 7.91 -12.71 27.36
CA ILE A 69 8.95 -11.78 27.82
C ILE A 69 10.28 -12.17 27.19
N HIS A 70 11.00 -11.21 26.60
CA HIS A 70 12.20 -11.51 25.83
C HIS A 70 13.39 -10.69 26.33
N GLN A 71 14.48 -11.38 26.66
CA GLN A 71 15.77 -10.79 26.99
C GLN A 71 16.79 -11.13 25.92
N VAL A 72 17.47 -10.10 25.40
CA VAL A 72 18.45 -10.14 24.33
C VAL A 72 19.85 -9.89 24.89
N LYS A 73 20.80 -10.78 24.58
CA LYS A 73 22.20 -10.68 24.97
C LYS A 73 23.13 -10.96 23.80
N SER A 74 23.95 -9.97 23.44
CA SER A 74 24.94 -10.08 22.37
C SER A 74 26.36 -10.36 22.91
N TYR A 75 26.48 -11.26 23.89
CA TYR A 75 27.76 -11.60 24.50
C TYR A 75 28.60 -12.46 23.57
N LYS A 76 29.93 -12.25 23.59
CA LYS A 76 30.89 -13.15 22.93
C LYS A 76 31.19 -14.40 23.76
N ALA A 77 30.67 -14.48 24.98
CA ALA A 77 30.91 -15.60 25.87
C ALA A 77 29.92 -16.74 25.67
N HIS A 78 30.34 -17.89 26.17
CA HIS A 78 29.61 -19.16 26.10
C HIS A 78 29.27 -19.70 27.50
N THR A 79 29.59 -18.96 28.57
CA THR A 79 29.47 -19.44 29.95
C THR A 79 28.17 -18.97 30.58
N LEU A 80 27.46 -19.89 31.24
CA LEU A 80 26.21 -19.59 31.95
C LEU A 80 26.36 -18.48 33.01
N SER A 81 27.54 -18.35 33.63
CA SER A 81 27.80 -17.33 34.63
C SER A 81 27.53 -15.91 34.15
N GLU A 82 27.72 -15.64 32.85
CA GLU A 82 27.46 -14.32 32.27
C GLU A 82 25.97 -14.07 32.00
N TYR A 83 25.19 -15.13 31.84
CA TYR A 83 23.74 -15.05 31.59
C TYR A 83 22.90 -15.17 32.86
N LYS A 84 23.52 -15.50 34.01
CA LYS A 84 22.80 -15.81 35.26
C LYS A 84 21.83 -14.71 35.68
N ASP A 85 22.26 -13.45 35.60
CA ASP A 85 21.46 -12.31 36.03
C ASP A 85 20.26 -12.10 35.11
N ALA A 86 20.48 -12.29 33.81
CA ALA A 86 19.45 -12.20 32.78
C ALA A 86 18.38 -13.30 32.95
N ILE A 87 18.81 -14.53 33.26
CA ILE A 87 17.90 -15.64 33.51
C ILE A 87 17.11 -15.39 34.80
N TRP A 88 17.75 -14.95 35.89
CA TRP A 88 17.04 -14.62 37.12
C TRP A 88 16.00 -13.51 36.93
N ASN A 89 16.30 -12.49 36.12
CA ASN A 89 15.32 -11.47 35.75
C ASN A 89 14.09 -12.08 35.07
N LEU A 90 14.29 -12.91 34.04
CA LEU A 90 13.19 -13.57 33.33
C LEU A 90 12.34 -14.43 34.27
N LEU A 91 12.97 -15.28 35.10
CA LEU A 91 12.28 -16.16 36.04
C LEU A 91 11.48 -15.40 37.09
N GLY A 92 12.00 -14.26 37.57
CA GLY A 92 11.29 -13.45 38.54
C GLY A 92 10.15 -12.64 37.91
N LYS A 93 10.34 -12.12 36.69
CA LYS A 93 9.31 -11.34 36.00
C LYS A 93 8.08 -12.16 35.64
N THR A 94 8.22 -13.46 35.40
CA THR A 94 7.06 -14.37 35.18
C THR A 94 6.23 -14.64 36.45
N LEU A 95 6.75 -14.27 37.64
CA LEU A 95 6.00 -14.33 38.90
C LEU A 95 5.26 -13.02 39.21
N LEU A 96 5.77 -11.88 38.76
CA LEU A 96 5.15 -10.56 39.00
C LEU A 96 3.99 -10.29 38.06
N ASN A 97 4.13 -10.70 36.80
CA ASN A 97 3.08 -10.63 35.81
C ASN A 97 2.88 -12.04 35.26
N SER A 98 1.63 -12.51 35.27
CA SER A 98 1.26 -13.76 34.63
C SER A 98 1.70 -13.70 33.17
N CYS A 99 2.67 -14.53 32.84
CA CYS A 99 3.19 -14.70 31.50
C CYS A 99 3.44 -16.19 31.30
N ASP A 100 3.11 -16.68 30.11
CA ASP A 100 3.20 -18.10 29.77
C ASP A 100 4.63 -18.50 29.44
N GLU A 101 5.39 -17.61 28.80
CA GLU A 101 6.71 -17.93 28.27
C GLU A 101 7.72 -16.78 28.42
N CYS A 102 8.96 -17.11 28.76
CA CYS A 102 10.05 -16.15 28.78
C CYS A 102 11.28 -16.69 28.05
N TYR A 103 11.91 -15.82 27.28
CA TYR A 103 12.88 -16.20 26.27
C TYR A 103 14.21 -15.49 26.44
N LEU A 104 15.29 -16.28 26.41
CA LEU A 104 16.64 -15.77 26.25
C LEU A 104 17.05 -15.85 24.78
N HIS A 105 17.50 -14.72 24.24
CA HIS A 105 18.10 -14.60 22.93
C HIS A 105 19.60 -14.35 23.06
N SER A 106 20.41 -15.16 22.36
CA SER A 106 21.86 -15.05 22.37
C SER A 106 22.47 -15.07 20.97
N THR A 107 23.61 -14.40 20.82
CA THR A 107 24.41 -14.43 19.59
C THR A 107 25.26 -15.70 19.44
N THR A 108 25.44 -16.42 20.54
CA THR A 108 26.27 -17.62 20.63
C THR A 108 25.47 -18.76 21.24
N GLU A 109 25.86 -19.99 20.92
CA GLU A 109 25.30 -21.16 21.56
C GLU A 109 25.68 -21.19 23.04
N ILE A 110 24.69 -21.51 23.87
CA ILE A 110 24.78 -21.72 25.32
C ILE A 110 24.33 -23.17 25.58
N GLU A 111 24.77 -23.74 26.71
CA GLU A 111 24.38 -25.07 27.16
C GLU A 111 22.85 -25.34 27.16
N SER A 112 22.46 -26.61 27.21
CA SER A 112 21.04 -27.02 27.15
C SER A 112 20.24 -26.48 28.34
N GLU A 113 18.94 -26.30 28.16
CA GLU A 113 18.05 -25.78 29.20
C GLU A 113 18.06 -26.66 30.46
N GLU A 114 18.17 -27.99 30.32
CA GLU A 114 18.32 -28.89 31.47
C GLU A 114 19.65 -28.70 32.21
N SER A 115 20.72 -28.39 31.47
CA SER A 115 22.02 -28.05 32.06
C SER A 115 21.94 -26.72 32.82
N ILE A 116 21.33 -25.70 32.18
CA ILE A 116 21.07 -24.39 32.79
C ILE A 116 20.29 -24.57 34.09
N LYS A 117 19.18 -25.31 34.06
CA LYS A 117 18.32 -25.60 35.22
C LYS A 117 19.10 -26.17 36.40
N LYS A 118 19.99 -27.13 36.15
CA LYS A 118 20.77 -27.80 37.20
C LYS A 118 21.92 -26.95 37.73
N ARG A 119 22.49 -26.08 36.88
CA ARG A 119 23.71 -25.31 37.20
C ARG A 119 23.41 -23.92 37.75
N LEU A 120 22.30 -23.30 37.36
CA LEU A 120 21.97 -21.93 37.77
C LEU A 120 21.91 -21.78 39.29
N LEU A 121 21.34 -22.77 40.00
CA LEU A 121 21.29 -22.82 41.48
C LEU A 121 22.66 -23.03 42.14
N LYS A 122 23.66 -23.52 41.40
CA LYS A 122 25.02 -23.77 41.91
C LYS A 122 25.95 -22.58 41.70
N LEU A 123 25.51 -21.57 40.95
CA LEU A 123 26.26 -20.34 40.77
C LEU A 123 26.10 -19.44 41.98
N ASP A 124 27.10 -18.59 42.22
CA ASP A 124 26.98 -17.55 43.24
C ASP A 124 25.75 -16.66 42.94
N PRO A 125 24.98 -16.28 43.97
CA PRO A 125 23.83 -15.43 43.80
C PRO A 125 24.21 -14.11 43.12
N PRO A 126 23.27 -13.43 42.45
CA PRO A 126 23.52 -12.08 41.96
C PRO A 126 23.99 -11.18 43.12
N PRO A 127 24.82 -10.17 42.87
CA PRO A 127 25.32 -9.29 43.93
C PRO A 127 24.17 -8.51 44.57
N THR A 128 24.20 -8.37 45.90
CA THR A 128 23.26 -7.51 46.63
C THR A 128 23.36 -6.08 46.09
N PRO A 129 22.22 -5.40 45.83
CA PRO A 129 22.24 -4.00 45.41
C PRO A 129 22.99 -3.16 46.43
N LYS A 130 23.89 -2.31 45.95
CA LYS A 130 24.50 -1.31 46.83
C LYS A 130 23.45 -0.26 47.17
N GLU A 131 23.42 0.18 48.42
CA GLU A 131 22.61 1.33 48.80
C GLU A 131 23.01 2.55 47.95
N PRO A 132 22.04 3.32 47.43
CA PRO A 132 22.34 4.53 46.68
C PRO A 132 23.20 5.47 47.54
N LYS A 133 24.34 5.93 47.00
CA LYS A 133 25.19 6.91 47.71
C LYS A 133 24.51 8.28 47.86
N ASP A 134 23.56 8.58 46.99
CA ASP A 134 22.78 9.81 46.97
C ASP A 134 21.28 9.48 46.98
N PRO A 135 20.43 10.32 47.62
CA PRO A 135 18.98 10.18 47.51
C PRO A 135 18.56 10.28 46.04
N PRO A 136 17.59 9.46 45.58
CA PRO A 136 17.17 9.46 44.19
C PRO A 136 16.63 10.84 43.79
N LYS A 137 17.11 11.38 42.67
CA LYS A 137 16.72 12.70 42.15
C LYS A 137 15.27 12.76 41.67
N SER A 138 14.61 11.61 41.51
CA SER A 138 13.20 11.45 41.15
C SER A 138 12.70 10.06 41.58
N PRO A 139 11.40 9.85 41.80
CA PRO A 139 10.84 8.53 42.06
C PRO A 139 10.87 7.69 40.78
N LYS A 140 12.02 7.12 40.43
CA LYS A 140 12.09 6.11 39.37
C LYS A 140 11.22 4.92 39.77
N ILE A 141 10.41 4.42 38.83
CA ILE A 141 9.75 3.11 38.96
C ILE A 141 10.86 2.11 39.31
N LYS A 142 10.80 1.53 40.51
CA LYS A 142 11.82 0.60 40.99
C LYS A 142 11.72 -0.70 40.20
N ASN A 143 12.47 -0.83 39.11
CA ASN A 143 12.77 -2.14 38.56
C ASN A 143 13.59 -2.91 39.59
N TYR A 144 13.13 -4.10 39.94
CA TYR A 144 13.86 -5.01 40.82
C TYR A 144 15.20 -5.38 40.17
N SER A 145 16.24 -5.49 41.00
CA SER A 145 17.54 -5.98 40.53
C SER A 145 17.52 -7.52 40.37
N PRO A 146 18.50 -8.10 39.66
CA PRO A 146 18.64 -9.55 39.56
C PRO A 146 18.66 -10.26 40.93
N TRP A 147 19.23 -9.64 41.96
CA TRP A 147 19.24 -10.18 43.33
C TRP A 147 17.84 -10.26 43.95
N HIS A 148 16.98 -9.27 43.70
CA HIS A 148 15.60 -9.30 44.18
C HIS A 148 14.82 -10.42 43.51
N TYR A 149 14.95 -10.57 42.19
CA TYR A 149 14.31 -11.65 41.44
C TYR A 149 14.82 -13.03 41.87
N PHE A 150 16.14 -13.19 42.05
CA PHE A 150 16.74 -14.40 42.61
C PHE A 150 16.11 -14.78 43.96
N ASN A 151 16.04 -13.83 44.90
CA ASN A 151 15.46 -14.09 46.22
C ASN A 151 13.97 -14.39 46.14
N MET A 152 13.23 -13.68 45.29
CA MET A 152 11.81 -13.90 45.12
C MET A 152 11.53 -15.32 44.62
N VAL A 153 12.25 -15.77 43.58
CA VAL A 153 12.08 -17.12 43.01
C VAL A 153 12.53 -18.21 44.00
N THR A 154 13.66 -18.02 44.67
CA THR A 154 14.21 -19.04 45.60
C THR A 154 13.46 -19.11 46.92
N SER A 155 13.09 -17.98 47.51
CA SER A 155 12.40 -17.93 48.82
C SER A 155 10.94 -18.37 48.75
N SER A 156 10.30 -18.19 47.59
CA SER A 156 8.94 -18.68 47.34
C SER A 156 8.88 -20.17 46.96
N GLY A 157 10.04 -20.81 46.71
CA GLY A 157 10.09 -22.17 46.18
C GLY A 157 9.60 -22.31 44.74
N ALA A 158 9.41 -21.20 44.02
CA ALA A 158 8.84 -21.17 42.68
C ALA A 158 9.84 -21.48 41.54
N TYR A 159 11.06 -21.92 41.86
CA TYR A 159 12.10 -22.16 40.86
C TYR A 159 11.67 -23.11 39.73
N GLU A 160 11.08 -24.25 40.09
CA GLU A 160 10.64 -25.24 39.11
C GLU A 160 9.52 -24.72 38.21
N GLU A 161 8.56 -23.98 38.79
CA GLU A 161 7.44 -23.37 38.08
C GLU A 161 7.90 -22.25 37.14
N SER A 162 8.69 -21.29 37.64
CA SER A 162 9.26 -20.21 36.83
C SER A 162 10.13 -20.76 35.72
N PHE A 163 10.94 -21.78 35.97
CA PHE A 163 11.84 -22.36 34.97
C PHE A 163 11.06 -23.14 33.90
N ALA A 164 9.90 -23.72 34.23
CA ALA A 164 9.06 -24.38 33.23
C ALA A 164 8.55 -23.41 32.13
N LYS A 165 8.55 -22.10 32.42
CA LYS A 165 8.20 -21.03 31.46
C LYS A 165 9.41 -20.50 30.70
N PHE A 166 10.63 -20.84 31.11
CA PHE A 166 11.86 -20.35 30.51
C PHE A 166 12.30 -21.22 29.34
N SER A 167 12.66 -20.58 28.22
CA SER A 167 13.30 -21.25 27.09
C SER A 167 14.35 -20.36 26.41
N LYS A 168 15.31 -20.98 25.71
CA LYS A 168 16.12 -20.31 24.69
C LYS A 168 15.28 -20.19 23.42
N TYR A 169 15.20 -18.99 22.86
CA TYR A 169 14.39 -18.80 21.66
C TYR A 169 14.92 -19.62 20.48
N THR A 170 14.00 -20.27 19.76
CA THR A 170 14.34 -21.11 18.60
C THR A 170 14.19 -20.33 17.30
N TYR A 171 15.29 -20.25 16.55
CA TYR A 171 15.40 -19.64 15.23
C TYR A 171 15.33 -20.71 14.13
N SER A 172 15.45 -20.31 12.86
CA SER A 172 15.46 -21.26 11.74
C SER A 172 16.52 -22.34 11.91
N ALA A 173 16.26 -23.49 11.27
CA ALA A 173 17.05 -24.71 11.42
C ALA A 173 17.13 -25.24 12.87
N SER A 174 16.17 -24.89 13.73
CA SER A 174 16.11 -25.29 15.14
C SER A 174 17.30 -24.84 15.98
N LYS A 175 17.98 -23.74 15.59
CA LYS A 175 19.07 -23.16 16.38
C LYS A 175 18.50 -22.40 17.59
N SER A 176 19.08 -22.60 18.77
CA SER A 176 18.69 -21.88 20.00
C SER A 176 19.45 -20.56 20.21
N TYR A 177 20.04 -20.00 19.15
CA TYR A 177 20.86 -18.79 19.14
C TYR A 177 20.86 -18.22 17.71
N CYS A 178 21.16 -16.93 17.56
CA CYS A 178 21.25 -16.30 16.25
C CYS A 178 22.38 -15.26 16.22
N PRO A 179 23.49 -15.54 15.50
CA PRO A 179 24.56 -14.57 15.29
C PRO A 179 24.06 -13.32 14.57
N LEU A 180 24.67 -12.15 14.84
CA LEU A 180 24.29 -10.90 14.18
C LEU A 180 24.34 -10.99 12.64
N SER A 181 25.28 -11.76 12.09
CA SER A 181 25.45 -11.97 10.66
C SER A 181 24.33 -12.80 10.01
N GLU A 182 23.59 -13.59 10.79
CA GLU A 182 22.51 -14.46 10.30
C GLU A 182 21.11 -13.86 10.55
N LEU A 183 21.00 -12.89 11.46
CA LEU A 183 19.70 -12.35 11.88
C LEU A 183 18.94 -11.65 10.75
N GLU A 184 19.66 -10.99 9.85
CA GLU A 184 19.05 -10.33 8.70
C GLU A 184 18.44 -11.36 7.73
N SER A 185 19.19 -12.44 7.41
CA SER A 185 18.66 -13.53 6.60
C SER A 185 17.45 -14.21 7.24
N GLU A 186 17.44 -14.38 8.57
CA GLU A 186 16.31 -14.94 9.30
C GLU A 186 15.04 -14.08 9.12
N ILE A 187 15.17 -12.75 9.22
CA ILE A 187 14.05 -11.82 9.03
C ILE A 187 13.54 -11.89 7.59
N PHE A 188 14.45 -11.86 6.60
CA PHE A 188 14.08 -12.00 5.20
C PHE A 188 13.36 -13.33 4.92
N ASP A 189 13.79 -14.42 5.54
CA ASP A 189 13.14 -15.72 5.37
C ASP A 189 11.74 -15.75 6.00
N ARG A 190 11.51 -15.04 7.11
CA ARG A 190 10.15 -14.86 7.66
C ARG A 190 9.26 -14.00 6.76
N LEU A 191 9.80 -12.92 6.17
CA LEU A 191 9.08 -12.11 5.18
C LEU A 191 8.67 -12.94 3.96
N LYS A 192 9.60 -13.74 3.40
CA LYS A 192 9.31 -14.66 2.29
C LYS A 192 8.23 -15.67 2.65
N GLN A 193 8.28 -16.24 3.86
CA GLN A 193 7.25 -17.16 4.36
C GLN A 193 5.88 -16.46 4.47
N TYR A 194 5.85 -15.21 4.94
CA TYR A 194 4.61 -14.44 5.06
C TYR A 194 3.94 -14.25 3.70
N TYR A 195 4.67 -13.74 2.71
CA TYR A 195 4.12 -13.56 1.36
C TYR A 195 3.79 -14.88 0.67
N GLY A 196 4.61 -15.92 0.88
CA GLY A 196 4.34 -17.28 0.40
C GLY A 196 3.03 -17.85 0.94
N LYS A 197 2.74 -17.67 2.24
CA LYS A 197 1.48 -18.10 2.88
C LYS A 197 0.26 -17.34 2.33
N LYS A 198 0.41 -16.08 1.94
CA LYS A 198 -0.65 -15.27 1.32
C LYS A 198 -0.87 -15.57 -0.17
N GLY A 199 0.03 -16.32 -0.81
CA GLY A 199 0.02 -16.52 -2.27
C GLY A 199 0.36 -15.24 -3.05
N SER A 200 1.01 -14.28 -2.41
CA SER A 200 1.41 -13.01 -3.02
C SER A 200 2.78 -13.15 -3.68
N HIS A 201 2.91 -12.64 -4.90
CA HIS A 201 4.22 -12.45 -5.52
C HIS A 201 4.94 -11.29 -4.82
N TYR A 202 6.24 -11.46 -4.56
CA TYR A 202 7.10 -10.42 -4.02
C TYR A 202 8.39 -10.35 -4.85
N THR A 203 8.94 -9.15 -4.98
CA THR A 203 10.25 -8.89 -5.57
C THR A 203 11.31 -8.73 -4.47
N GLN A 204 12.59 -8.72 -4.85
CA GLN A 204 13.65 -8.37 -3.90
C GLN A 204 13.51 -6.92 -3.39
N LEU A 205 13.11 -5.99 -4.26
CA LEU A 205 12.94 -4.58 -3.89
C LEU A 205 11.83 -4.40 -2.84
N GLN A 206 10.67 -5.06 -3.03
CA GLN A 206 9.59 -5.07 -2.03
C GLN A 206 10.10 -5.60 -0.68
N LEU A 207 10.85 -6.70 -0.67
CA LEU A 207 11.41 -7.26 0.57
C LEU A 207 12.35 -6.27 1.27
N ASP A 208 13.25 -5.64 0.51
CA ASP A 208 14.24 -4.69 1.05
C ASP A 208 13.55 -3.45 1.62
N VAL A 209 12.59 -2.87 0.90
CA VAL A 209 11.84 -1.68 1.35
C VAL A 209 11.04 -2.00 2.62
N VAL A 210 10.33 -3.12 2.64
CA VAL A 210 9.53 -3.56 3.80
C VAL A 210 10.43 -3.79 5.01
N TYR A 211 11.55 -4.50 4.83
CA TYR A 211 12.51 -4.75 5.90
C TYR A 211 13.01 -3.44 6.54
N HIS A 212 13.47 -2.49 5.71
CA HIS A 212 13.96 -1.21 6.19
C HIS A 212 12.88 -0.36 6.84
N TYR A 213 11.67 -0.38 6.29
CA TYR A 213 10.55 0.35 6.87
C TYR A 213 10.18 -0.18 8.27
N LEU A 214 10.05 -1.50 8.40
CA LEU A 214 9.74 -2.15 9.68
C LEU A 214 10.83 -1.90 10.73
N LEU A 215 12.11 -1.99 10.32
CA LEU A 215 13.23 -1.66 11.21
C LEU A 215 13.17 -0.19 11.65
N GLY A 216 12.85 0.73 10.72
CA GLY A 216 12.65 2.14 11.04
C GLY A 216 11.51 2.38 12.03
N GLU A 217 10.40 1.63 11.96
CA GLU A 217 9.31 1.75 12.94
C GLU A 217 9.72 1.28 14.34
N VAL A 218 10.50 0.20 14.44
CA VAL A 218 11.08 -0.28 15.70
C VAL A 218 12.06 0.76 16.26
N ASP A 219 13.00 1.25 15.45
CA ASP A 219 14.00 2.24 15.86
C ASP A 219 13.35 3.56 16.32
N LYS A 220 12.28 4.02 15.64
CA LYS A 220 11.51 5.20 16.06
C LYS A 220 10.84 5.00 17.41
N ASN A 221 10.35 3.80 17.72
CA ASN A 221 9.72 3.50 19.02
C ASN A 221 10.76 3.48 20.14
N ILE A 222 11.89 2.79 19.95
CA ILE A 222 13.03 2.77 20.89
C ILE A 222 13.54 4.21 21.15
N THR A 223 13.74 5.00 20.08
CA THR A 223 14.22 6.39 20.20
C THR A 223 13.24 7.26 20.98
N ARG A 224 11.93 7.16 20.68
CA ARG A 224 10.88 7.91 21.40
C ARG A 224 10.87 7.56 22.89
N ARG A 225 11.07 6.29 23.23
CA ARG A 225 11.15 5.82 24.61
C ARG A 225 12.30 6.49 25.36
N HIS A 226 13.50 6.48 24.80
CA HIS A 226 14.66 7.11 25.44
C HIS A 226 14.51 8.61 25.62
N ILE A 227 13.88 9.31 24.67
CA ILE A 227 13.57 10.74 24.83
C ILE A 227 12.61 10.93 26.01
N LYS A 228 11.53 10.13 26.09
CA LYS A 228 10.55 10.20 27.20
C LYS A 228 11.20 9.96 28.56
N GLU A 229 12.05 8.94 28.69
CA GLU A 229 12.80 8.65 29.92
C GLU A 229 13.76 9.76 30.34
N GLN A 230 14.30 10.53 29.40
CA GLN A 230 15.18 11.68 29.68
C GLN A 230 14.40 12.96 29.99
N SER A 231 13.14 13.06 29.53
CA SER A 231 12.31 14.27 29.61
C SER A 231 11.33 14.32 30.78
N GLU A 232 11.33 13.33 31.68
CA GLU A 232 10.35 13.24 32.78
C GLU A 232 10.26 14.52 33.62
N SER A 233 9.15 15.23 33.41
CA SER A 233 8.59 16.30 34.24
C SER A 233 7.80 15.71 35.41
N GLU A 234 7.81 16.44 36.53
CA GLU A 234 7.45 16.05 37.91
C GLU A 234 5.99 15.62 38.19
N ASP A 235 5.14 15.42 37.18
CA ASP A 235 3.72 15.07 37.42
C ASP A 235 3.51 13.56 37.41
N GLY A 236 2.94 13.04 38.51
CA GLY A 236 2.69 11.64 38.80
C GLY A 236 1.60 10.97 37.95
N ASP A 237 1.60 11.21 36.64
CA ASP A 237 0.69 10.58 35.70
C ASP A 237 1.13 9.13 35.40
N VAL A 238 0.17 8.23 35.22
CA VAL A 238 0.44 6.81 34.94
C VAL A 238 1.06 6.71 33.54
N GLN A 239 2.38 6.54 33.47
CA GLN A 239 3.08 6.42 32.20
C GLN A 239 2.72 5.07 31.55
N ILE A 240 1.96 5.13 30.44
CA ILE A 240 1.63 3.96 29.63
C ILE A 240 2.75 3.73 28.60
N PRO A 241 3.30 2.51 28.48
CA PRO A 241 4.32 2.20 27.48
C PRO A 241 3.85 2.51 26.05
N ASP A 242 4.75 3.06 25.24
CA ASP A 242 4.53 3.24 23.80
C ASP A 242 4.69 1.87 23.11
N ARG A 243 3.62 1.35 22.53
CA ARG A 243 3.56 0.00 21.95
C ARG A 243 3.31 0.05 20.45
N ILE A 244 3.85 -0.92 19.72
CA ILE A 244 3.57 -1.11 18.28
C ILE A 244 2.52 -2.21 18.13
N SER A 245 1.31 -1.87 17.67
CA SER A 245 0.31 -2.89 17.33
C SER A 245 0.77 -3.72 16.12
N PHE A 246 0.49 -5.03 16.17
CA PHE A 246 0.77 -5.92 15.04
C PHE A 246 0.00 -5.51 13.78
N ARG A 247 -1.19 -4.90 13.93
CA ARG A 247 -1.94 -4.31 12.82
C ARG A 247 -1.11 -3.34 12.00
N LYS A 248 -0.35 -2.47 12.67
CA LYS A 248 0.53 -1.49 12.01
C LYS A 248 1.66 -2.15 11.22
N ILE A 249 2.17 -3.28 11.70
CA ILE A 249 3.20 -4.08 11.01
C ILE A 249 2.59 -4.76 9.78
N ILE A 250 1.37 -5.29 9.90
CA ILE A 250 0.63 -5.88 8.78
C ILE A 250 0.33 -4.85 7.69
N GLU A 251 -0.04 -3.62 8.05
CA GLU A 251 -0.26 -2.53 7.09
C GLU A 251 0.99 -2.23 6.25
N VAL A 252 2.18 -2.31 6.84
CA VAL A 252 3.45 -2.18 6.11
C VAL A 252 3.69 -3.37 5.19
N LEU A 253 3.42 -4.59 5.67
CA LEU A 253 3.58 -5.83 4.90
C LEU A 253 2.60 -5.91 3.72
N GLU A 254 1.42 -5.30 3.83
CA GLU A 254 0.38 -5.32 2.80
C GLU A 254 0.43 -4.09 1.87
N CYS A 255 1.32 -3.13 2.12
CA CYS A 255 1.52 -1.97 1.28
C CYS A 255 2.26 -2.33 -0.02
N ASN A 256 1.82 -1.76 -1.14
CA ASN A 256 2.51 -1.88 -2.43
C ASN A 256 3.62 -0.82 -2.50
N TRP A 257 4.84 -1.20 -2.11
CA TRP A 257 5.99 -0.29 -2.12
C TRP A 257 6.60 -0.10 -3.52
N GLU A 258 6.08 -0.81 -4.53
CA GLU A 258 6.54 -0.76 -5.92
C GLU A 258 5.59 0.02 -6.82
N GLU A 259 4.53 0.64 -6.28
CA GLU A 259 3.61 1.44 -7.08
C GLU A 259 4.35 2.63 -7.71
N PRO A 260 4.31 2.77 -9.06
CA PRO A 260 4.95 3.90 -9.72
C PRO A 260 4.31 5.22 -9.30
N SER A 261 5.07 6.31 -9.38
CA SER A 261 4.51 7.64 -9.16
C SER A 261 3.44 7.97 -10.21
N GLU A 262 2.46 8.80 -9.82
CA GLU A 262 1.41 9.28 -10.73
C GLU A 262 2.01 9.92 -11.99
N GLU A 263 3.07 10.71 -11.82
CA GLU A 263 3.78 11.35 -12.91
C GLU A 263 4.37 10.34 -13.90
N TYR A 264 5.01 9.27 -13.40
CA TYR A 264 5.58 8.24 -14.24
C TYR A 264 4.51 7.53 -15.08
N VAL A 265 3.37 7.19 -14.47
CA VAL A 265 2.23 6.58 -15.17
C VAL A 265 1.70 7.49 -16.27
N ILE A 266 1.54 8.79 -16.00
CA ILE A 266 1.06 9.75 -17.00
C ILE A 266 2.04 9.87 -18.17
N LEU A 267 3.34 9.88 -17.91
CA LEU A 267 4.37 9.89 -18.95
C LEU A 267 4.34 8.62 -19.82
N GLN A 268 4.09 7.45 -19.21
CA GLN A 268 3.92 6.20 -19.96
C GLN A 268 2.67 6.22 -20.84
N LEU A 269 1.51 6.62 -20.29
CA LEU A 269 0.28 6.80 -21.06
C LEU A 269 0.49 7.73 -22.26
N ARG A 270 1.18 8.86 -22.03
CA ARG A 270 1.52 9.81 -23.10
C ARG A 270 2.39 9.17 -24.16
N ARG A 271 3.42 8.42 -23.78
CA ARG A 271 4.30 7.74 -24.73
C ARG A 271 3.53 6.72 -25.59
N GLU A 272 2.68 5.90 -24.98
CA GLU A 272 1.87 4.91 -25.72
C GLU A 272 0.88 5.59 -26.67
N PHE A 273 0.19 6.64 -26.20
CA PHE A 273 -0.71 7.44 -27.04
C PHE A 273 -0.02 7.95 -28.31
N HIS A 274 1.16 8.58 -28.18
CA HIS A 274 1.91 9.07 -29.33
C HIS A 274 2.39 7.91 -30.22
N SER A 275 2.92 6.84 -29.62
CA SER A 275 3.41 5.70 -30.39
C SER A 275 2.33 5.08 -31.27
N ILE A 276 1.10 4.99 -30.78
CA ILE A 276 -0.02 4.44 -31.55
C ILE A 276 -0.47 5.43 -32.62
N CYS A 277 -0.59 6.72 -32.29
CA CYS A 277 -0.91 7.78 -33.25
C CYS A 277 0.12 7.88 -34.40
N ASP A 278 1.41 7.79 -34.10
CA ASP A 278 2.49 7.82 -35.09
C ASP A 278 2.37 6.61 -36.05
N LYS A 279 2.19 5.40 -35.51
CA LYS A 279 1.98 4.19 -36.32
C LYS A 279 0.78 4.32 -37.26
N LEU A 280 -0.34 4.83 -36.76
CA LEU A 280 -1.56 5.03 -37.56
C LEU A 280 -1.36 6.08 -38.66
N SER A 281 -0.63 7.15 -38.36
CA SER A 281 -0.33 8.20 -39.33
C SER A 281 0.59 7.69 -40.45
N GLU A 282 1.59 6.88 -40.10
CA GLU A 282 2.46 6.19 -41.07
C GLU A 282 1.67 5.21 -41.95
N GLU A 283 0.77 4.42 -41.36
CA GLU A 283 -0.08 3.47 -42.08
C GLU A 283 -1.01 4.18 -43.08
N LEU A 284 -1.68 5.26 -42.65
CA LEU A 284 -2.53 6.07 -43.52
C LEU A 284 -1.74 6.68 -44.68
N LEU A 285 -0.55 7.22 -44.42
CA LEU A 285 0.30 7.80 -45.45
C LEU A 285 0.82 6.75 -46.45
N LEU A 286 1.12 5.53 -46.00
CA LEU A 286 1.50 4.43 -46.87
C LEU A 286 0.35 4.02 -47.79
N ASN A 287 -0.86 3.83 -47.24
CA ASN A 287 -2.04 3.48 -48.01
C ASN A 287 -2.35 4.52 -49.11
N MET A 288 -2.28 5.82 -48.78
CA MET A 288 -2.45 6.90 -49.76
C MET A 288 -1.45 6.81 -50.94
N LYS A 289 -0.19 6.47 -50.66
CA LYS A 289 0.85 6.32 -51.68
C LYS A 289 0.62 5.09 -52.55
N GLU A 290 0.18 4.00 -51.96
CA GLU A 290 -0.14 2.75 -52.68
C GLU A 290 -1.34 2.93 -53.61
N ASP A 291 -2.39 3.60 -53.13
CA ASP A 291 -3.62 3.87 -53.89
C ASP A 291 -3.47 5.04 -54.89
N GLN A 292 -2.33 5.76 -54.86
CA GLN A 292 -2.07 6.99 -55.62
C GLN A 292 -3.12 8.09 -55.39
N ASP A 293 -3.76 8.10 -54.22
CA ASP A 293 -4.77 9.08 -53.81
C ASP A 293 -4.25 9.92 -52.64
N MET A 294 -3.86 11.16 -52.94
CA MET A 294 -3.36 12.12 -51.94
C MET A 294 -4.44 13.09 -51.45
N SER A 295 -5.72 12.84 -51.75
CA SER A 295 -6.82 13.74 -51.35
C SER A 295 -6.97 13.88 -49.84
N GLY A 296 -6.54 12.90 -49.05
CA GLY A 296 -6.59 12.90 -47.59
C GLY A 296 -5.40 13.53 -46.88
N LEU A 297 -4.41 14.07 -47.61
CA LEU A 297 -3.17 14.57 -47.00
C LEU A 297 -3.41 15.78 -46.07
N GLU A 298 -4.34 16.67 -46.43
CA GLU A 298 -4.69 17.83 -45.59
C GLU A 298 -5.34 17.39 -44.27
N ASP A 299 -6.15 16.34 -44.30
CA ASP A 299 -6.77 15.78 -43.09
C ASP A 299 -5.75 15.09 -42.18
N LEU A 300 -4.72 14.46 -42.76
CA LEU A 300 -3.64 13.87 -41.99
C LEU A 300 -2.85 14.96 -41.23
N TYR A 301 -2.49 16.07 -41.88
CA TYR A 301 -1.83 17.19 -41.20
C TYR A 301 -2.69 17.81 -40.09
N LYS A 302 -4.01 17.88 -40.30
CA LYS A 302 -4.97 18.30 -39.27
C LYS A 302 -4.94 17.36 -38.06
N VAL A 303 -4.91 16.05 -38.28
CA VAL A 303 -4.80 15.03 -37.21
C VAL A 303 -3.48 15.15 -36.46
N GLU A 304 -2.36 15.32 -37.17
CA GLU A 304 -1.04 15.56 -36.57
C GLU A 304 -1.02 16.82 -35.70
N GLU A 305 -1.70 17.90 -36.14
CA GLU A 305 -1.85 19.12 -35.34
C GLU A 305 -2.59 18.83 -34.02
N TYR A 306 -3.69 18.07 -34.07
CA TYR A 306 -4.45 17.70 -32.87
C TYR A 306 -3.64 16.83 -31.91
N ILE A 307 -2.94 15.81 -32.43
CA ILE A 307 -2.07 14.94 -31.62
C ILE A 307 -0.98 15.76 -30.95
N ARG A 308 -0.35 16.70 -31.67
CA ARG A 308 0.65 17.61 -31.11
C ARG A 308 0.08 18.50 -30.02
N THR A 309 -1.13 19.03 -30.20
CA THR A 309 -1.79 19.84 -29.16
C THR A 309 -2.09 19.01 -27.90
N ILE A 310 -2.71 17.83 -28.06
CA ILE A 310 -2.94 16.88 -26.95
C ILE A 310 -1.62 16.52 -26.26
N GLY A 311 -0.57 16.27 -27.04
CA GLY A 311 0.76 15.94 -26.56
C GLY A 311 1.44 17.07 -25.77
N SER A 312 1.02 18.32 -25.97
CA SER A 312 1.55 19.49 -25.26
C SER A 312 0.82 19.81 -23.94
N LEU A 313 -0.28 19.11 -23.64
CA LEU A 313 -1.02 19.26 -22.37
C LEU A 313 -0.13 19.01 -21.15
N ASN A 314 -0.39 19.72 -20.05
CA ASN A 314 0.25 19.35 -18.78
C ASN A 314 -0.24 17.98 -18.29
N ASN A 315 0.43 17.40 -17.28
CA ASN A 315 0.12 16.04 -16.83
C ASN A 315 -1.33 15.86 -16.34
N HIS A 316 -1.87 16.86 -15.63
CA HIS A 316 -3.24 16.83 -15.14
C HIS A 316 -4.24 16.89 -16.30
N GLU A 317 -4.03 17.80 -17.25
CA GLU A 317 -4.89 17.96 -18.42
C GLU A 317 -4.85 16.72 -19.33
N PHE A 318 -3.67 16.16 -19.58
CA PHE A 318 -3.52 14.95 -20.39
C PHE A 318 -4.22 13.75 -19.73
N PHE A 319 -4.08 13.59 -18.42
CA PHE A 319 -4.78 12.54 -17.70
C PHE A 319 -6.29 12.71 -17.75
N THR A 320 -6.78 13.95 -17.57
CA THR A 320 -8.21 14.31 -17.71
C THR A 320 -8.71 14.00 -19.11
N PHE A 321 -7.92 14.31 -20.15
CA PHE A 321 -8.22 13.95 -21.53
C PHE A 321 -8.39 12.43 -21.68
N CYS A 322 -7.44 11.63 -21.21
CA CYS A 322 -7.52 10.16 -21.27
C CYS A 322 -8.79 9.60 -20.60
N GLN A 323 -9.19 10.17 -19.45
CA GLN A 323 -10.43 9.81 -18.75
C GLN A 323 -11.67 10.19 -19.56
N MET A 324 -11.69 11.40 -20.13
CA MET A 324 -12.82 11.91 -20.91
C MET A 324 -13.06 11.08 -22.18
N VAL A 325 -11.99 10.76 -22.93
CA VAL A 325 -12.13 9.99 -24.16
C VAL A 325 -12.36 8.50 -23.90
N THR A 326 -12.07 7.99 -22.70
CA THR A 326 -12.34 6.60 -22.27
C THR A 326 -13.38 6.55 -21.13
N PRO A 327 -14.61 7.06 -21.34
CA PRO A 327 -15.50 7.44 -20.25
C PRO A 327 -16.11 6.27 -19.47
N HIS A 328 -16.06 5.07 -20.04
CA HIS A 328 -16.60 3.83 -19.44
C HIS A 328 -15.62 3.16 -18.46
N ILE A 329 -14.42 3.70 -18.29
CA ILE A 329 -13.39 3.16 -17.38
C ILE A 329 -13.26 4.08 -16.16
N HIS A 330 -13.42 3.51 -14.96
CA HIS A 330 -13.45 4.24 -13.70
C HIS A 330 -12.07 4.30 -13.06
N ILE A 331 -11.34 5.37 -13.35
CA ILE A 331 -10.00 5.57 -12.82
C ILE A 331 -9.90 7.01 -12.36
N ASN A 332 -9.64 7.23 -11.07
CA ASN A 332 -9.60 8.55 -10.44
C ASN A 332 -8.18 9.09 -10.23
N LYS A 333 -7.17 8.22 -10.30
CA LYS A 333 -5.76 8.51 -10.06
C LYS A 333 -4.88 7.77 -11.05
N ALA A 334 -3.77 8.38 -11.43
CA ALA A 334 -2.80 7.76 -12.33
C ALA A 334 -2.03 6.64 -11.59
N ASN A 335 -2.41 5.40 -11.86
CA ASN A 335 -1.77 4.19 -11.33
C ASN A 335 -1.58 3.14 -12.44
N ASP A 336 -1.09 1.98 -12.07
CA ASP A 336 -0.87 0.86 -12.99
C ASP A 336 -2.17 0.38 -13.70
N GLU A 337 -3.33 0.53 -13.07
CA GLU A 337 -4.63 0.29 -13.73
C GLU A 337 -4.94 1.34 -14.80
N ALA A 338 -4.61 2.61 -14.55
CA ALA A 338 -4.74 3.70 -15.51
C ALA A 338 -3.96 3.41 -16.78
N TYR A 339 -2.69 3.02 -16.62
CA TYR A 339 -1.82 2.65 -17.73
C TYR A 339 -2.41 1.51 -18.57
N ARG A 340 -3.00 0.49 -17.93
CA ARG A 340 -3.54 -0.67 -18.63
C ARG A 340 -4.87 -0.44 -19.35
N LYS A 341 -5.71 0.48 -18.85
CA LYS A 341 -7.12 0.56 -19.26
C LYS A 341 -7.52 1.87 -19.94
N LEU A 342 -6.85 2.99 -19.67
CA LEU A 342 -7.14 4.24 -20.36
C LEU A 342 -6.52 4.21 -21.76
N VAL A 343 -7.24 4.78 -22.74
CA VAL A 343 -6.78 4.92 -24.13
C VAL A 343 -6.16 3.63 -24.70
N PRO A 344 -6.88 2.49 -24.69
CA PRO A 344 -6.37 1.25 -25.28
C PRO A 344 -6.10 1.43 -26.78
N GLU A 345 -5.18 0.64 -27.34
CA GLU A 345 -4.79 0.74 -28.77
C GLU A 345 -5.98 0.71 -29.71
N SER A 346 -6.87 -0.27 -29.56
CA SER A 346 -8.10 -0.37 -30.37
C SER A 346 -9.01 0.86 -30.24
N GLY A 347 -9.00 1.53 -29.09
CA GLY A 347 -9.75 2.75 -28.83
C GLY A 347 -9.08 4.01 -29.39
N ILE A 348 -7.75 4.10 -29.36
CA ILE A 348 -7.00 5.19 -30.00
C ILE A 348 -7.24 5.18 -31.50
N VAL A 349 -7.31 4.00 -32.12
CA VAL A 349 -7.70 3.85 -33.54
C VAL A 349 -9.01 4.57 -33.81
N VAL A 350 -10.06 4.28 -33.03
CA VAL A 350 -11.39 4.92 -33.17
C VAL A 350 -11.30 6.44 -33.04
N LEU A 351 -10.55 6.91 -32.04
CA LEU A 351 -10.37 8.33 -31.77
C LEU A 351 -9.67 9.05 -32.94
N VAL A 352 -8.58 8.46 -33.46
CA VAL A 352 -7.83 9.00 -34.60
C VAL A 352 -8.65 8.94 -35.88
N THR A 353 -9.43 7.89 -36.11
CA THR A 353 -10.37 7.81 -37.23
C THR A 353 -11.40 8.93 -37.17
N ALA A 354 -11.95 9.24 -35.99
CA ALA A 354 -12.86 10.38 -35.83
C ALA A 354 -12.17 11.72 -36.17
N PHE A 355 -10.93 11.92 -35.71
CA PHE A 355 -10.14 13.12 -36.05
C PHE A 355 -9.91 13.28 -37.55
N TYR A 356 -9.68 12.17 -38.24
CA TYR A 356 -9.39 12.16 -39.68
C TYR A 356 -10.65 12.39 -40.52
N GLU A 357 -11.72 11.64 -40.24
CA GLU A 357 -12.95 11.58 -41.04
C GLU A 357 -13.85 12.83 -40.91
N ILE A 358 -13.81 13.51 -39.77
CA ILE A 358 -14.61 14.71 -39.50
C ILE A 358 -13.86 15.95 -40.02
N LYS A 359 -14.46 16.65 -40.98
CA LYS A 359 -13.87 17.83 -41.65
C LYS A 359 -14.00 19.09 -40.81
N GLN A 360 -15.02 19.18 -39.96
CA GLN A 360 -15.15 20.29 -39.02
C GLN A 360 -13.92 20.40 -38.13
N LYS A 361 -13.41 21.62 -37.97
CA LYS A 361 -12.27 21.87 -37.09
C LYS A 361 -12.67 21.69 -35.62
N MET A 362 -11.94 20.85 -34.90
CA MET A 362 -12.09 20.65 -33.47
C MET A 362 -11.63 21.91 -32.69
N ASN A 363 -12.29 22.22 -31.58
CA ASN A 363 -11.73 23.14 -30.60
C ASN A 363 -10.53 22.45 -29.93
N SER A 364 -9.32 22.82 -30.34
CA SER A 364 -8.07 22.19 -29.92
C SER A 364 -7.79 22.32 -28.42
N ASN A 365 -8.39 23.30 -27.74
CA ASN A 365 -8.20 23.50 -26.29
C ASN A 365 -9.12 22.60 -25.46
N GLU A 366 -10.23 22.15 -26.04
CA GLU A 366 -11.26 21.37 -25.33
C GLU A 366 -11.39 19.94 -25.86
N TYR A 367 -10.74 19.62 -26.99
CA TYR A 367 -10.79 18.33 -27.68
C TYR A 367 -12.21 17.89 -28.05
N LYS A 368 -13.05 18.88 -28.42
CA LYS A 368 -14.47 18.72 -28.75
C LYS A 368 -14.79 19.43 -30.07
N TYR A 369 -15.77 18.94 -30.80
CA TYR A 369 -16.37 19.68 -31.92
C TYR A 369 -17.58 20.46 -31.42
N ILE A 370 -17.76 21.69 -31.90
CA ILE A 370 -18.85 22.57 -31.47
C ILE A 370 -19.58 23.06 -32.71
N VAL A 371 -20.84 22.66 -32.86
CA VAL A 371 -21.75 23.19 -33.89
C VAL A 371 -22.61 24.27 -33.27
N GLN A 372 -22.54 25.48 -33.81
CA GLN A 372 -23.39 26.59 -33.38
C GLN A 372 -24.65 26.62 -34.25
N ASP A 373 -25.80 26.31 -33.65
CA ASP A 373 -27.11 26.57 -34.27
C ASP A 373 -27.71 27.87 -33.70
N GLN A 374 -28.65 28.49 -34.42
CA GLN A 374 -29.28 29.77 -34.09
C GLN A 374 -29.94 29.81 -32.70
N SER A 375 -30.16 28.64 -32.07
CA SER A 375 -30.79 28.51 -30.75
C SER A 375 -29.95 27.78 -29.68
N LYS A 376 -28.94 26.97 -30.06
CA LYS A 376 -28.13 26.20 -29.10
C LYS A 376 -26.82 25.70 -29.72
N ASN A 377 -25.75 25.64 -28.91
CA ASN A 377 -24.51 24.98 -29.29
C ASN A 377 -24.61 23.47 -28.98
N THR A 378 -24.22 22.62 -29.93
CA THR A 378 -24.10 21.17 -29.73
C THR A 378 -22.63 20.78 -29.66
N VAL A 379 -22.24 20.13 -28.56
CA VAL A 379 -20.85 19.75 -28.28
C VAL A 379 -20.68 18.24 -28.46
N TYR A 380 -19.76 17.87 -29.35
CA TYR A 380 -19.42 16.49 -29.69
C TYR A 380 -18.06 16.14 -29.12
N LEU A 381 -18.00 15.02 -28.39
CA LEU A 381 -16.78 14.46 -27.84
C LEU A 381 -16.39 13.21 -28.66
N PRO A 382 -15.26 13.23 -29.37
CA PRO A 382 -14.70 12.00 -29.92
C PRO A 382 -14.16 11.11 -28.79
N THR A 383 -14.42 9.81 -28.87
CA THR A 383 -14.10 8.86 -27.79
C THR A 383 -13.38 7.63 -28.31
N THR A 384 -12.86 6.83 -27.37
CA THR A 384 -12.29 5.50 -27.59
C THR A 384 -13.34 4.39 -27.55
N LEU A 385 -14.63 4.75 -27.51
CA LEU A 385 -15.73 3.79 -27.34
C LEU A 385 -15.89 2.89 -28.56
N LYS A 386 -15.69 1.59 -28.32
CA LYS A 386 -15.86 0.49 -29.25
C LYS A 386 -16.72 -0.59 -28.62
N LEU A 387 -17.69 -1.13 -29.36
CA LEU A 387 -18.35 -2.37 -28.98
C LEU A 387 -17.57 -3.56 -29.52
N ASP A 388 -16.83 -4.24 -28.64
CA ASP A 388 -16.21 -5.53 -28.95
C ASP A 388 -17.25 -6.65 -28.92
N VAL A 389 -18.05 -6.70 -29.99
CA VAL A 389 -18.98 -7.79 -30.23
C VAL A 389 -18.17 -8.93 -30.82
N GLY A 390 -17.70 -9.86 -29.98
CA GLY A 390 -17.11 -11.11 -30.46
C GLY A 390 -18.08 -11.87 -31.39
N LYS A 391 -17.69 -13.05 -31.90
CA LYS A 391 -18.48 -13.84 -32.88
C LYS A 391 -19.92 -14.21 -32.45
N ILE A 392 -20.36 -13.87 -31.25
CA ILE A 392 -21.68 -14.13 -30.68
C ILE A 392 -22.46 -12.81 -30.55
N ARG A 393 -23.23 -12.46 -31.58
CA ARG A 393 -24.09 -11.24 -31.64
C ARG A 393 -25.18 -11.14 -30.55
N ARG A 394 -25.41 -12.19 -29.73
CA ARG A 394 -26.52 -12.25 -28.76
C ARG A 394 -26.37 -11.33 -27.53
N ASN A 395 -25.22 -10.67 -27.33
CA ASN A 395 -24.94 -9.85 -26.14
C ASN A 395 -24.79 -8.34 -26.42
N GLU A 396 -25.07 -7.86 -27.63
CA GLU A 396 -24.80 -6.47 -28.01
C GLU A 396 -25.57 -5.45 -27.16
N ASP A 397 -26.88 -5.63 -26.97
CA ASP A 397 -27.68 -4.71 -26.13
C ASP A 397 -27.22 -4.70 -24.68
N ARG A 398 -26.80 -5.86 -24.12
CA ARG A 398 -26.25 -5.93 -22.76
C ARG A 398 -24.93 -5.20 -22.64
N LEU A 399 -24.06 -5.29 -23.65
CA LEU A 399 -22.78 -4.57 -23.66
C LEU A 399 -23.01 -3.06 -23.77
N LYS A 400 -23.95 -2.62 -24.62
CA LYS A 400 -24.37 -1.23 -24.73
C LYS A 400 -24.89 -0.69 -23.39
N SER A 401 -25.77 -1.44 -22.73
CA SER A 401 -26.31 -1.09 -21.42
C SER A 401 -25.20 -1.01 -20.36
N ALA A 402 -24.30 -2.00 -20.31
CA ALA A 402 -23.15 -1.97 -19.40
C ALA A 402 -22.27 -0.74 -19.61
N ILE A 403 -21.85 -0.47 -20.85
CA ILE A 403 -21.02 0.72 -21.18
C ILE A 403 -21.73 2.01 -20.77
N ALA A 404 -23.02 2.16 -21.08
CA ALA A 404 -23.77 3.36 -20.72
C ALA A 404 -23.91 3.52 -19.20
N SER A 405 -24.17 2.44 -18.45
CA SER A 405 -24.20 2.45 -16.99
C SER A 405 -22.85 2.81 -16.38
N GLU A 406 -21.75 2.30 -16.93
CA GLU A 406 -20.40 2.66 -16.49
C GLU A 406 -20.13 4.15 -16.71
N ILE A 407 -20.48 4.70 -17.87
CA ILE A 407 -20.29 6.14 -18.15
C ILE A 407 -21.09 7.00 -17.16
N LEU A 408 -22.37 6.67 -16.91
CA LEU A 408 -23.24 7.46 -16.02
C LEU A 408 -22.81 7.42 -14.55
N SER A 409 -22.22 6.30 -14.12
CA SER A 409 -21.74 6.12 -12.75
C SER A 409 -20.33 6.69 -12.52
N ASN A 410 -19.59 7.02 -13.58
CA ASN A 410 -18.22 7.53 -13.50
C ASN A 410 -18.15 8.94 -12.88
N ALA A 411 -17.80 9.00 -11.60
CA ALA A 411 -17.70 10.26 -10.87
C ALA A 411 -16.52 11.14 -11.31
N ALA A 412 -15.46 10.56 -11.88
CA ALA A 412 -14.24 11.29 -12.24
C ALA A 412 -14.48 12.30 -13.38
N ILE A 413 -15.37 11.97 -14.31
CA ILE A 413 -15.68 12.80 -15.49
C ILE A 413 -17.04 13.51 -15.39
N ARG A 414 -17.76 13.35 -14.27
CA ARG A 414 -19.16 13.79 -14.13
C ARG A 414 -19.35 15.26 -14.47
N ASN A 415 -18.43 16.11 -14.03
CA ASN A 415 -18.51 17.55 -14.31
C ASN A 415 -18.32 17.85 -15.80
N ASN A 416 -17.42 17.13 -16.46
CA ASN A 416 -17.17 17.26 -17.89
C ASN A 416 -18.39 16.80 -18.72
N LEU A 417 -19.15 15.80 -18.24
CA LEU A 417 -20.35 15.30 -18.94
C LEU A 417 -21.47 16.35 -19.06
N TYR A 418 -21.56 17.35 -18.18
CA TYR A 418 -22.58 18.40 -18.28
C TYR A 418 -22.43 19.27 -19.54
N GLU A 419 -21.22 19.31 -20.09
CA GLU A 419 -20.89 20.09 -21.28
C GLU A 419 -21.04 19.31 -22.58
N ILE A 420 -21.25 18.00 -22.52
CA ILE A 420 -21.30 17.13 -23.69
C ILE A 420 -22.77 16.89 -24.08
N GLU A 421 -23.07 16.98 -25.37
CA GLU A 421 -24.37 16.56 -25.92
C GLU A 421 -24.25 15.28 -26.75
N VAL A 422 -23.09 15.00 -27.32
CA VAL A 422 -22.89 13.85 -28.22
C VAL A 422 -21.54 13.21 -27.96
N MET A 423 -21.50 11.89 -27.87
CA MET A 423 -20.27 11.08 -27.86
C MET A 423 -20.17 10.31 -29.17
N ILE A 424 -19.05 10.47 -29.86
CA ILE A 424 -18.75 9.77 -31.11
C ILE A 424 -18.07 8.45 -30.78
N THR A 425 -18.58 7.36 -31.34
CA THR A 425 -18.18 5.97 -31.08
C THR A 425 -17.86 5.26 -32.40
N GLU A 426 -17.28 4.07 -32.36
CA GLU A 426 -17.06 3.29 -33.59
C GLU A 426 -18.38 2.75 -34.19
N ASN A 427 -19.21 2.15 -33.34
CA ASN A 427 -20.35 1.34 -33.76
C ASN A 427 -21.50 1.30 -32.72
N PHE A 428 -21.57 2.29 -31.82
CA PHE A 428 -22.58 2.38 -30.77
C PHE A 428 -23.49 3.60 -30.95
N ASN A 429 -24.68 3.36 -31.50
CA ASN A 429 -25.73 4.37 -31.61
C ASN A 429 -26.77 4.26 -30.47
N SER A 430 -27.16 5.40 -29.89
CA SER A 430 -28.27 5.55 -28.94
C SER A 430 -28.75 7.01 -28.86
N GLU A 431 -30.07 7.22 -28.74
CA GLU A 431 -30.70 8.54 -28.58
C GLU A 431 -30.44 9.18 -27.22
N SER A 432 -30.03 8.38 -26.23
CA SER A 432 -29.45 8.89 -24.99
C SER A 432 -28.65 7.82 -24.23
N LEU A 433 -27.70 8.25 -23.39
CA LEU A 433 -27.01 7.38 -22.43
C LEU A 433 -27.98 6.71 -21.45
N VAL A 434 -28.99 7.44 -20.96
CA VAL A 434 -29.98 6.92 -20.00
C VAL A 434 -30.81 5.81 -20.64
N GLN A 435 -31.30 6.02 -21.85
CA GLN A 435 -32.04 5.00 -22.60
C GLN A 435 -31.18 3.76 -22.89
N ALA A 436 -29.90 3.96 -23.25
CA ALA A 436 -28.97 2.85 -23.46
C ALA A 436 -28.79 2.02 -22.17
N ALA A 437 -28.65 2.68 -21.02
CA ALA A 437 -28.48 2.02 -19.73
C ALA A 437 -29.75 1.26 -19.30
N ASN A 438 -30.93 1.87 -19.46
CA ASN A 438 -32.21 1.36 -18.93
C ASN A 438 -32.91 0.31 -19.80
N LYS A 439 -32.34 -0.12 -20.92
CA LYS A 439 -32.96 -1.07 -21.87
C LYS A 439 -33.37 -2.42 -21.27
N PHE A 440 -32.97 -2.74 -20.03
CA PHE A 440 -33.32 -3.96 -19.29
C PHE A 440 -33.98 -3.71 -17.92
N THR A 441 -34.32 -2.47 -17.60
CA THR A 441 -34.97 -2.07 -16.35
C THR A 441 -36.17 -1.18 -16.68
N ASP A 442 -37.40 -1.65 -16.42
CA ASP A 442 -38.63 -0.86 -16.56
C ASP A 442 -38.62 0.30 -15.54
N ILE A 443 -38.12 1.45 -15.96
CA ILE A 443 -38.26 2.71 -15.22
C ILE A 443 -38.65 3.75 -16.26
N ASP A 444 -39.84 4.34 -16.09
CA ASP A 444 -40.41 5.34 -16.99
C ASP A 444 -39.42 6.48 -17.29
N ASP A 445 -39.22 6.74 -18.59
CA ASP A 445 -38.47 7.88 -19.13
C ASP A 445 -39.22 9.18 -18.81
N ASP A 446 -39.10 9.70 -17.59
CA ASP A 446 -39.57 11.05 -17.22
C ASP A 446 -38.62 12.14 -17.76
N ALA A 447 -38.30 12.05 -19.06
CA ALA A 447 -37.43 12.99 -19.77
C ALA A 447 -38.19 14.13 -20.46
N ASP A 448 -39.53 14.09 -20.48
CA ASP A 448 -40.40 15.09 -21.13
C ASP A 448 -40.93 16.19 -20.20
N ALA A 449 -40.30 16.38 -19.04
CA ALA A 449 -40.49 17.61 -18.29
C ALA A 449 -39.76 18.75 -19.00
N LYS A 450 -40.52 19.58 -19.74
CA LYS A 450 -40.13 20.97 -20.05
C LYS A 450 -39.65 21.62 -18.75
N SER A 451 -38.35 21.71 -18.53
CA SER A 451 -37.80 22.42 -17.37
C SER A 451 -36.60 23.24 -17.82
N ASP A 452 -36.82 24.54 -17.82
CA ASP A 452 -35.77 25.55 -17.82
C ASP A 452 -34.65 25.17 -16.84
N ASP A 453 -33.42 25.30 -17.31
CA ASP A 453 -32.18 25.45 -16.54
C ASP A 453 -32.13 24.83 -15.14
N LYS A 454 -31.64 23.58 -15.07
CA LYS A 454 -30.87 23.14 -13.90
C LYS A 454 -29.53 22.58 -14.36
N ILE A 455 -28.48 23.36 -14.10
CA ILE A 455 -27.04 23.11 -14.32
C ILE A 455 -26.53 21.79 -13.68
N THR A 456 -27.37 21.06 -12.95
CA THR A 456 -27.01 19.90 -12.11
C THR A 456 -27.48 18.55 -12.65
N LYS A 457 -28.08 18.47 -13.85
CA LYS A 457 -28.46 17.21 -14.49
C LYS A 457 -27.64 16.95 -15.75
N ILE A 458 -27.15 15.72 -15.91
CA ILE A 458 -26.47 15.27 -17.14
C ILE A 458 -27.46 15.50 -18.30
N LYS A 459 -26.99 16.19 -19.35
CA LYS A 459 -27.80 16.43 -20.55
C LYS A 459 -28.19 15.10 -21.19
N ARG A 460 -29.16 15.12 -22.10
CA ARG A 460 -29.48 13.97 -22.95
C ARG A 460 -28.31 13.73 -23.92
N ILE A 461 -27.28 13.01 -23.47
CA ILE A 461 -26.08 12.70 -24.26
C ILE A 461 -26.41 11.61 -25.26
N ARG A 462 -26.35 11.91 -26.56
CA ARG A 462 -26.47 10.93 -27.64
C ARG A 462 -25.16 10.18 -27.83
N LEU A 463 -25.27 8.91 -28.22
CA LEU A 463 -24.14 8.12 -28.71
C LEU A 463 -24.36 7.92 -30.21
N ILE A 464 -23.38 8.30 -31.02
CA ILE A 464 -23.46 8.12 -32.48
C ILE A 464 -22.18 7.50 -33.01
N ASP A 465 -22.27 6.74 -34.10
CA ASP A 465 -21.11 6.24 -34.81
C ASP A 465 -20.43 7.32 -35.65
N ILE A 466 -19.18 7.07 -36.08
CA ILE A 466 -18.40 8.01 -36.88
C ILE A 466 -19.13 8.40 -38.18
N ASN A 467 -19.83 7.47 -38.83
CA ASN A 467 -20.53 7.76 -40.09
C ASN A 467 -21.69 8.73 -39.89
N THR A 468 -22.45 8.55 -38.82
CA THR A 468 -23.54 9.45 -38.43
C THR A 468 -22.98 10.82 -38.02
N ALA A 469 -21.89 10.84 -37.25
CA ALA A 469 -21.20 12.07 -36.88
C ALA A 469 -20.71 12.87 -38.10
N LYS A 470 -20.16 12.18 -39.12
CA LYS A 470 -19.79 12.83 -40.39
C LYS A 470 -20.97 13.52 -41.06
N GLY A 471 -22.15 12.90 -41.06
CA GLY A 471 -23.35 13.50 -41.65
C GLY A 471 -23.86 14.73 -40.88
N GLU A 472 -23.57 14.81 -39.58
CA GLU A 472 -23.97 15.95 -38.73
C GLU A 472 -22.92 17.08 -38.69
N LEU A 473 -21.64 16.78 -38.96
CA LEU A 473 -20.50 17.70 -38.77
C LEU A 473 -19.82 18.14 -40.07
N ASN A 474 -19.95 17.39 -41.17
CA ASN A 474 -19.43 17.77 -42.49
C ASN A 474 -20.50 18.45 -43.32
#